data_AF-A0A8J6LUV2-F1
#
_entry.id   AF-A0A8J6LUV2-F1
#
_cell.length_a   1.000
_cell.length_b   1.000
_cell.length_c   1.000
_cell.angle_alpha   90.00
_cell.angle_beta   90.00
_cell.angle_gamma   90.00
#
_symmetry.space_group_name_H-M   'P 1'
#
loop_
_entity.id
_entity.type
_entity.pdbx_description
1 polymer ?
#
loop_
_entity_poly.entity_id
_entity_poly.type
_entity_poly.pdbx_seq_one_letter_code
_entity_poly.pdbx_strand_id
1 'polypeptide(L)'
;MRLIDADAAVDRYYTEWEKVDICDGAQDRDWLKQCIDEAPTIDPEDLRPRGRWIEKPYLLGITRYCSKCGENYGMPHGVFNYCPNCGAKMIEEVPNG
;
A
#
# COMPACT_ATOMS: atom_id res chain seq x y z
N MET A 1 12.26 -6.41 -2.41
CA MET A 1 12.11 -6.03 -0.99
C MET A 1 10.66 -6.29 -0.61
N ARG A 2 10.40 -7.06 0.45
CA ARG A 2 9.04 -7.35 0.90
C ARG A 2 8.46 -6.13 1.65
N LEU A 3 7.13 -5.99 1.67
CA LEU A 3 6.43 -4.92 2.41
C LEU A 3 6.62 -5.04 3.93
N ILE A 4 6.90 -6.25 4.38
CA ILE A 4 7.23 -6.57 5.77
C ILE A 4 8.67 -7.08 5.83
N ASP A 5 9.29 -6.94 6.99
CA ASP A 5 10.49 -7.69 7.35
C ASP A 5 10.09 -9.14 7.65
N ALA A 6 10.10 -9.96 6.60
CA ALA A 6 9.64 -11.34 6.69
C ALA A 6 10.59 -12.20 7.53
N ASP A 7 11.90 -11.92 7.48
CA ASP A 7 12.90 -12.65 8.24
C ASP A 7 12.72 -12.38 9.73
N ALA A 8 12.56 -11.12 10.13
CA ALA A 8 12.28 -10.77 11.53
C ALA A 8 10.95 -11.36 12.04
N ALA A 9 9.94 -11.46 11.18
CA ALA A 9 8.66 -12.08 11.54
C ALA A 9 8.80 -13.60 11.77
N VAL A 10 9.55 -14.29 10.90
CA VAL A 10 9.85 -15.72 11.04
C VAL A 10 10.70 -15.97 12.29
N ASP A 11 11.76 -15.20 12.51
CA ASP A 11 12.64 -15.33 13.67
C ASP A 11 11.86 -15.21 15.00
N ARG A 12 10.99 -14.20 15.09
CA ARG A 12 10.11 -14.05 16.25
C ARG A 12 9.21 -15.27 16.43
N TYR A 13 8.60 -15.76 15.36
CA TYR A 13 7.70 -16.91 15.43
C TYR A 13 8.40 -18.16 15.98
N TYR A 14 9.61 -18.47 15.50
CA TYR A 14 10.39 -19.61 16.00
C TYR A 14 10.83 -19.40 17.46
N THR A 15 11.24 -18.19 17.81
CA THR A 15 11.62 -17.83 19.19
C THR A 15 10.47 -18.04 20.18
N GLU A 16 9.24 -17.68 19.80
CA GLU A 16 8.06 -17.92 20.65
C GLU A 16 7.66 -19.39 20.67
N TRP A 17 7.83 -20.12 19.57
CA TRP A 17 7.56 -21.56 19.49
C TRP A 17 8.44 -22.36 20.46
N GLU A 18 9.73 -22.02 20.60
CA GLU A 18 10.65 -22.67 21.56
C GLU A 18 10.22 -22.52 23.03
N LYS A 19 9.39 -21.52 23.34
CA LYS A 19 8.89 -21.29 24.70
C LYS A 19 7.63 -22.10 25.02
N VAL A 20 6.96 -22.64 24.00
CA VAL A 20 5.72 -23.41 24.18
C VAL A 20 6.03 -24.91 24.04
N ASP A 21 5.67 -25.69 25.07
CA ASP A 21 5.86 -27.14 25.10
C ASP A 21 4.75 -27.85 24.30
N ILE A 22 4.70 -27.60 22.99
CA ILE A 22 3.72 -28.17 22.05
C ILE A 22 4.44 -29.24 21.22
N CYS A 23 4.14 -30.51 21.47
CA CYS A 23 4.88 -31.63 20.89
C CYS A 23 4.50 -31.98 19.44
N ASP A 24 3.36 -31.48 18.93
CA ASP A 24 2.79 -31.85 17.63
C ASP A 24 2.81 -30.71 16.58
N GLY A 25 3.13 -29.47 16.97
CA GLY A 25 3.05 -28.30 16.08
C GLY A 25 4.27 -28.04 15.18
N ALA A 26 5.31 -28.88 15.21
CA ALA A 26 6.55 -28.62 14.48
C ALA A 26 6.37 -28.66 12.94
N GLN A 27 5.54 -29.59 12.44
CA GLN A 27 5.25 -29.71 11.01
C GLN A 27 4.46 -28.51 10.49
N ASP A 28 3.46 -28.05 11.26
CA ASP A 28 2.67 -26.87 10.92
C ASP A 28 3.51 -25.58 10.93
N ARG A 29 4.46 -25.47 11.87
CA ARG A 29 5.43 -24.37 11.95
C ARG A 29 6.31 -24.29 10.70
N ASP A 30 6.87 -25.42 10.29
CA ASP A 30 7.76 -25.49 9.13
C ASP A 30 7.00 -25.22 7.84
N TRP A 31 5.78 -25.73 7.73
CA TRP A 31 4.88 -25.43 6.62
C TRP A 31 4.56 -23.93 6.53
N LEU A 32 4.26 -23.28 7.66
CA LEU A 32 4.00 -21.84 7.69
C LEU A 32 5.22 -21.04 7.22
N LYS A 33 6.43 -21.42 7.65
CA LYS A 33 7.67 -20.80 7.17
C LYS A 33 7.80 -20.95 5.65
N GLN A 34 7.56 -22.15 5.12
CA GLN A 34 7.62 -22.40 3.68
C GLN A 34 6.63 -21.52 2.91
N CYS A 35 5.39 -21.37 3.40
CA CYS A 35 4.43 -20.45 2.80
C CYS A 35 4.93 -19.00 2.76
N ILE A 36 5.65 -18.53 3.79
CA ILE A 36 6.25 -17.19 3.84
C ILE A 36 7.45 -17.08 2.90
N ASP A 37 8.30 -18.09 2.82
CA ASP A 37 9.46 -18.12 1.94
C ASP A 37 9.02 -18.07 0.46
N GLU A 38 7.99 -18.85 0.11
CA GLU A 38 7.46 -18.97 -1.25
C GLU A 38 6.49 -17.83 -1.63
N ALA A 39 6.02 -17.04 -0.67
CA ALA A 39 5.12 -15.93 -0.93
C ALA A 39 5.76 -14.94 -1.93
N PRO A 40 5.03 -14.55 -2.99
CA PRO A 40 5.55 -13.61 -3.97
C PRO A 40 5.86 -12.27 -3.31
N THR A 41 6.99 -11.67 -3.70
CA THR A 41 7.28 -10.30 -3.31
C THR A 41 6.37 -9.36 -4.10
N ILE A 42 5.47 -8.69 -3.41
CA ILE A 42 4.60 -7.67 -3.99
C ILE A 42 5.35 -6.33 -4.01
N ASP A 43 5.40 -5.68 -5.18
CA ASP A 43 5.80 -4.28 -5.26
C ASP A 43 4.64 -3.38 -4.77
N PRO A 44 4.84 -2.53 -3.74
CA PRO A 44 3.81 -1.58 -3.31
C PRO A 44 3.31 -0.68 -4.44
N GLU A 45 4.13 -0.36 -5.43
CA GLU A 45 3.74 0.49 -6.55
C GLU A 45 2.76 -0.21 -7.51
N ASP A 46 2.81 -1.55 -7.60
CA ASP A 46 1.91 -2.33 -8.47
C ASP A 46 0.48 -2.37 -7.92
N LEU A 47 0.34 -2.40 -6.59
CA LEU A 47 -0.97 -2.38 -5.93
C LEU A 47 -1.53 -0.96 -5.75
N ARG A 48 -0.71 0.07 -5.91
CA ARG A 48 -1.15 1.45 -5.67
C ARG A 48 -2.05 1.92 -6.82
N PRO A 49 -3.31 2.32 -6.54
CA PRO A 49 -4.19 2.80 -7.60
C PRO A 49 -3.61 4.05 -8.26
N ARG A 50 -3.72 4.16 -9.58
CA ARG A 50 -3.32 5.37 -10.32
C ARG A 50 -4.52 6.26 -10.56
N GLY A 51 -4.42 7.55 -10.23
CA GLY A 51 -5.48 8.53 -10.41
C GLY A 51 -4.98 9.78 -11.11
N ARG A 52 -5.90 10.67 -11.46
CA ARG A 52 -5.60 12.03 -11.92
C ARG A 52 -6.48 13.03 -11.18
N TRP A 53 -6.02 14.27 -11.10
CA TRP A 53 -6.81 15.38 -10.60
C TRP A 53 -7.77 15.87 -11.67
N ILE A 54 -9.06 15.83 -11.38
CA ILE A 54 -10.10 16.41 -12.24
C ILE A 54 -10.37 17.83 -11.75
N GLU A 55 -9.91 18.81 -12.52
CA GLU A 55 -10.11 20.22 -12.21
C GLU A 55 -11.53 20.67 -12.58
N LYS A 56 -12.19 21.42 -11.69
CA LYS A 56 -13.49 22.03 -11.95
C LYS A 56 -13.52 23.48 -11.44
N PRO A 57 -14.28 24.37 -12.09
CA PRO A 57 -14.56 25.70 -11.56
C PRO A 57 -15.23 25.62 -10.20
N TYR A 58 -14.85 26.52 -9.29
CA TYR A 58 -15.43 26.68 -7.96
C TYR A 58 -15.50 28.17 -7.60
N LEU A 59 -16.26 28.51 -6.55
CA LEU A 59 -16.64 29.90 -6.23
C LEU A 59 -15.46 30.89 -6.16
N LEU A 60 -14.27 30.43 -5.75
CA LEU A 60 -13.05 31.24 -5.60
C LEU A 60 -11.85 30.70 -6.41
N GLY A 61 -12.09 29.95 -7.48
CA GLY A 61 -11.02 29.47 -8.36
C GLY A 61 -11.28 28.07 -8.91
N ILE A 62 -10.28 27.19 -8.77
CA ILE A 62 -10.34 25.81 -9.24
C ILE A 62 -10.33 24.89 -8.04
N THR A 63 -11.17 23.86 -8.09
CA THR A 63 -11.13 22.73 -7.16
C THR A 63 -10.74 21.46 -7.89
N ARG A 64 -10.10 20.52 -7.19
CA ARG A 64 -9.67 19.25 -7.78
C ARG A 64 -10.43 18.09 -7.15
N TYR A 65 -10.81 17.13 -7.96
CA TYR A 65 -11.43 15.88 -7.51
C TYR A 65 -10.55 14.71 -7.87
N CYS A 66 -10.39 13.76 -6.96
CA CYS A 66 -9.70 12.51 -7.27
C CYS A 66 -10.51 11.70 -8.28
N SER A 67 -9.91 11.30 -9.41
CA SER A 67 -10.59 10.45 -10.40
C SER A 67 -10.91 9.03 -9.92
N LYS A 68 -10.40 8.61 -8.76
CA LYS A 68 -10.60 7.25 -8.21
C LYS A 68 -11.67 7.20 -7.13
N CYS A 69 -11.60 8.07 -6.13
CA CYS A 69 -12.58 8.07 -5.04
C CYS A 69 -13.58 9.23 -5.12
N GLY A 70 -13.40 10.18 -6.04
CA GLY A 70 -14.29 11.33 -6.19
C GLY A 70 -14.12 12.41 -5.12
N GLU A 71 -13.20 12.22 -4.17
CA GLU A 71 -13.04 13.14 -3.04
C GLU A 71 -12.47 14.49 -3.50
N ASN A 72 -12.97 15.56 -2.88
CA ASN A 72 -12.64 16.93 -3.22
C ASN A 72 -11.43 17.43 -2.43
N TYR A 73 -10.45 17.96 -3.16
CA TYR A 73 -9.31 18.65 -2.61
C TYR A 73 -9.20 19.99 -3.31
N GLY A 74 -9.87 20.99 -2.72
CA GLY A 74 -9.83 22.39 -3.11
C GLY A 74 -8.85 23.21 -2.26
N MET A 75 -8.61 24.45 -2.70
CA MET A 75 -7.74 25.44 -2.01
C MET A 75 -7.96 25.47 -0.48
N PRO A 76 -6.89 25.70 0.31
CA PRO A 76 -5.57 26.19 -0.12
C PRO A 76 -4.55 25.07 -0.42
N HIS A 77 -4.97 23.81 -0.46
CA HIS A 77 -4.03 22.70 -0.57
C HIS A 77 -3.48 22.57 -2.00
N GLY A 78 -2.14 22.49 -2.11
CA GLY A 78 -1.45 22.30 -3.38
C GLY A 78 -1.80 20.96 -4.04
N VAL A 79 -1.27 20.74 -5.25
CA VAL A 79 -1.45 19.47 -5.97
C VAL A 79 -0.62 18.40 -5.28
N PHE A 80 -1.28 17.43 -4.64
CA PHE A 80 -0.59 16.31 -4.01
C PHE A 80 -0.23 15.25 -5.06
N ASN A 81 0.95 14.64 -4.89
CA ASN A 81 1.38 13.47 -5.66
C ASN A 81 0.49 12.24 -5.41
N TYR A 82 -0.31 12.26 -4.33
CA TYR A 82 -1.18 11.17 -3.94
C TYR A 82 -2.53 11.70 -3.46
N CYS A 83 -3.61 10.95 -3.68
CA CYS A 83 -4.90 11.22 -3.06
C CYS A 83 -4.80 11.00 -1.54
N PRO A 84 -5.10 12.00 -0.69
CA PRO A 84 -5.10 11.80 0.76
C PRO A 84 -6.18 10.81 1.24
N ASN A 85 -7.30 10.67 0.53
CA ASN A 85 -8.38 9.77 0.92
C ASN A 85 -8.09 8.31 0.56
N CYS A 86 -7.63 8.06 -0.67
CA CYS A 86 -7.56 6.69 -1.21
C CYS A 86 -6.14 6.23 -1.58
N GLY A 87 -5.11 7.04 -1.33
CA GLY A 87 -3.71 6.71 -1.60
C GLY A 87 -3.35 6.61 -3.10
N ALA A 88 -4.25 7.00 -4.00
CA ALA A 88 -4.00 6.87 -5.43
C ALA A 88 -2.85 7.80 -5.86
N LYS A 89 -1.86 7.27 -6.57
CA LYS A 89 -0.75 8.04 -7.15
C LYS A 89 -1.28 8.90 -8.29
N MET A 90 -1.11 10.21 -8.17
CA MET A 90 -1.60 11.20 -9.12
C MET A 90 -0.61 11.33 -10.26
N ILE A 91 -1.03 10.94 -11.45
CA ILE A 91 -0.27 11.14 -12.67
C ILE A 91 -0.64 12.51 -13.26
N GLU A 92 0.36 13.33 -13.55
CA GLU A 92 0.18 14.54 -14.36
C GLU A 92 -0.17 14.11 -15.79
N GLU A 93 -1.09 14.83 -16.44
CA GLU A 93 -1.26 14.67 -17.89
C GLU A 93 0.00 15.20 -18.57
N VAL A 94 0.67 14.36 -19.37
CA VAL A 94 1.71 14.83 -20.29
C VAL A 94 1.04 15.83 -21.22
N PRO A 95 1.45 17.11 -21.25
CA PRO A 95 0.87 18.07 -22.18
C PRO A 95 1.15 17.56 -23.59
N ASN A 96 0.10 17.28 -24.36
CA ASN A 96 0.24 17.05 -25.78
C ASN A 96 0.80 18.35 -26.39
N GLY A 97 2.09 18.35 -26.71
CA GLY A 97 2.74 19.39 -27.49
C GLY A 97 2.31 19.37 -28.94
#